data_AF-A0AA43HBW1-F1
#
_entry.id   AF-A0AA43HBW1-F1
#
_cell.length_a   1.000
_cell.length_b   1.000
_cell.length_c   1.000
_cell.angle_alpha   90.00
_cell.angle_beta   90.00
_cell.angle_gamma   90.00
#
_symmetry.space_group_name_H-M   'P 1'
#
loop_
_entity.id
_entity.type
_entity.pdbx_description
1 polymer ?
#
loop_
_entity_poly.entity_id
_entity_poly.type
_entity_poly.pdbx_seq_one_letter_code
_entity_poly.pdbx_strand_id
1 'polypeptide(L)'
;MRQFDINDLLLKTAFSCMACDGSIDEQELTLLKKLHNEEKLFGEIELSNALDELLQCINENSQKFLHDYFVELDVCGLSEVDELKIIEVAIDTIRADEKIEYSEIKFFKIIRSKLRIDNDSILAIHPDYEEFLAQDIKNDSYSQRLQNDYMSTITLPIFTDIDFVSIQKDINQGDEQPR
;
A
#
# COMPACT_ATOMS: atom_id res chain seq x y z
N MET A 1 -9.40 -14.52 18.35
CA MET A 1 -8.58 -14.15 17.19
C MET A 1 -8.92 -12.72 16.84
N ARG A 2 -7.92 -11.85 16.63
CA ARG A 2 -8.16 -10.54 16.05
C ARG A 2 -8.58 -10.80 14.59
N GLN A 3 -9.80 -10.42 14.22
CA GLN A 3 -10.24 -10.49 12.84
C GLN A 3 -9.62 -9.28 12.15
N PHE A 4 -8.73 -9.51 11.20
CA PHE A 4 -8.18 -8.45 10.37
C PHE A 4 -9.21 -8.13 9.30
N ASP A 5 -9.48 -6.85 9.08
CA ASP A 5 -10.30 -6.39 7.96
C ASP A 5 -9.39 -6.23 6.74
N ILE A 6 -9.76 -6.86 5.62
CA ILE A 6 -9.03 -6.72 4.37
C ILE A 6 -9.08 -5.27 3.87
N ASN A 7 -10.16 -4.54 4.13
CA ASN A 7 -10.30 -3.14 3.73
C ASN A 7 -9.24 -2.27 4.41
N ASP A 8 -9.00 -2.51 5.70
CA ASP A 8 -7.95 -1.81 6.47
C ASP A 8 -6.56 -2.16 5.92
N LEU A 9 -6.31 -3.43 5.59
CA LEU A 9 -5.04 -3.87 5.02
C LEU A 9 -4.81 -3.28 3.63
N LEU A 10 -5.84 -3.18 2.79
CA LEU A 10 -5.75 -2.55 1.48
C LEU A 10 -5.43 -1.06 1.61
N LEU A 11 -6.10 -0.34 2.52
CA LEU A 11 -5.81 1.07 2.77
C LEU A 11 -4.39 1.28 3.33
N LYS A 12 -3.96 0.46 4.31
CA LYS A 12 -2.59 0.49 4.83
C LYS A 12 -1.56 0.18 3.75
N THR A 13 -1.88 -0.71 2.81
CA THR A 13 -0.99 -1.05 1.69
C THR A 13 -0.79 0.16 0.79
N ALA A 14 -1.87 0.79 0.34
CA ALA A 14 -1.79 2.01 -0.46
C ALA A 14 -1.01 3.10 0.28
N PHE A 15 -1.40 3.40 1.52
CA PHE A 15 -0.73 4.42 2.34
C PHE A 15 0.77 4.17 2.53
N SER A 16 1.15 2.92 2.82
CA SER A 16 2.56 2.60 3.04
C SER A 16 3.37 2.66 1.75
N CYS A 17 2.79 2.36 0.59
CA CYS A 17 3.47 2.52 -0.70
C CYS A 17 3.69 4.01 -1.01
N MET A 18 2.66 4.85 -0.82
CA MET A 18 2.80 6.30 -1.01
C MET A 18 3.92 6.87 -0.14
N ALA A 19 3.91 6.55 1.15
CA ALA A 19 4.85 7.15 2.08
C ALA A 19 6.29 6.61 1.98
N CYS A 20 6.55 5.53 1.23
CA CYS A 20 7.82 4.80 1.35
C CYS A 20 9.01 5.45 0.64
N ASP A 21 8.75 6.32 -0.34
CA ASP A 21 9.76 7.14 -1.02
C ASP A 21 10.08 8.44 -0.23
N GLY A 22 9.24 8.78 0.76
CA GLY A 22 9.35 10.00 1.56
C GLY A 22 8.56 11.19 1.02
N SER A 23 7.76 10.99 -0.02
CA SER A 23 6.76 11.91 -0.55
C SER A 23 5.36 11.42 -0.19
N ILE A 24 4.36 12.29 -0.28
CA ILE A 24 2.98 11.90 -0.58
C ILE A 24 2.49 12.96 -1.54
N ASP A 25 2.20 12.60 -2.80
CA ASP A 25 1.84 13.56 -3.84
C ASP A 25 0.35 13.54 -4.21
N GLU A 26 -0.07 14.55 -4.98
CA GLU A 26 -1.48 14.73 -5.35
C GLU A 26 -2.03 13.62 -6.27
N GLN A 27 -1.19 13.00 -7.11
CA GLN A 27 -1.57 11.93 -8.02
C GLN A 27 -1.88 10.65 -7.25
N GLU A 28 -1.06 10.34 -6.24
CA GLU A 28 -1.30 9.23 -5.32
C GLU A 28 -2.58 9.41 -4.50
N LEU A 29 -2.82 10.61 -3.98
CA LEU A 29 -4.07 10.94 -3.28
C LEU A 29 -5.28 10.87 -4.21
N THR A 30 -5.11 11.24 -5.48
CA THR A 30 -6.16 11.13 -6.51
C THR A 30 -6.48 9.68 -6.81
N LEU A 31 -5.46 8.81 -6.95
CA LEU A 31 -5.67 7.37 -7.07
C LEU A 31 -6.42 6.82 -5.86
N LEU A 32 -6.01 7.19 -4.65
CA LEU A 32 -6.64 6.68 -3.43
C LEU A 32 -8.14 7.05 -3.35
N LYS A 33 -8.51 8.28 -3.78
CA LYS A 33 -9.91 8.69 -3.95
C LYS A 33 -10.66 7.78 -4.90
N LYS A 34 -10.06 7.48 -6.06
CA LYS A 34 -10.66 6.61 -7.08
C LYS A 34 -10.90 5.20 -6.53
N LEU A 35 -9.87 4.59 -5.92
CA LEU A 35 -9.95 3.26 -5.29
C LEU A 35 -11.04 3.20 -4.22
N HIS A 36 -11.19 4.27 -3.42
CA HIS A 36 -12.23 4.35 -2.40
C HIS A 36 -13.63 4.54 -2.99
N ASN A 37 -13.81 5.50 -3.90
CA ASN A 37 -15.13 5.95 -4.33
C ASN A 37 -15.73 5.13 -5.45
N GLU A 38 -14.94 4.88 -6.49
CA GLU A 38 -15.39 4.23 -7.71
C GLU A 38 -15.33 2.72 -7.56
N GLU A 39 -14.23 2.23 -6.99
CA GLU A 39 -13.96 0.79 -6.88
C GLU A 39 -14.43 0.20 -5.56
N LYS A 40 -14.83 1.04 -4.59
CA LYS A 40 -15.29 0.64 -3.25
C LYS A 40 -14.31 -0.30 -2.54
N LEU A 41 -13.02 -0.14 -2.82
CA LEU A 41 -11.99 -1.09 -2.46
C LEU A 41 -11.74 -1.15 -0.94
N PHE A 42 -11.97 -0.03 -0.25
CA PHE A 42 -11.79 0.10 1.20
C PHE A 42 -13.12 -0.01 1.97
N GLY A 43 -14.19 -0.52 1.34
CA GLY A 43 -15.49 -0.69 1.99
C GLY A 43 -16.09 0.61 2.53
N GLU A 44 -16.53 0.60 3.79
CA GLU A 44 -17.19 1.73 4.47
C GLU A 44 -16.22 2.56 5.36
N ILE A 45 -14.91 2.45 5.13
CA ILE A 45 -13.92 3.21 5.91
C ILE A 45 -14.08 4.72 5.66
N GLU A 46 -14.14 5.51 6.73
CA GLU A 46 -14.05 6.98 6.65
C GLU A 46 -12.64 7.40 6.25
N LEU A 47 -12.42 7.58 4.95
CA LEU A 47 -11.09 7.66 4.35
C LEU A 47 -10.21 8.75 4.97
N SER A 48 -10.73 9.96 5.19
CA SER A 48 -9.93 11.06 5.76
C SER A 48 -9.43 10.75 7.17
N ASN A 49 -10.31 10.22 8.02
CA ASN A 49 -9.95 9.90 9.40
C ASN A 49 -8.93 8.77 9.47
N ALA A 50 -9.13 7.74 8.64
CA ALA A 50 -8.18 6.63 8.56
C ALA A 50 -6.80 7.09 8.07
N LEU A 51 -6.74 7.98 7.08
CA LEU A 51 -5.47 8.55 6.61
C LEU A 51 -4.80 9.43 7.66
N ASP A 52 -5.55 10.26 8.38
CA ASP A 52 -5.03 11.06 9.50
C ASP A 52 -4.40 10.16 10.58
N GLU A 53 -5.05 9.05 10.93
CA GLU A 53 -4.55 8.09 11.90
C GLU A 53 -3.26 7.39 11.41
N LEU A 54 -3.22 6.98 10.14
CA LEU A 54 -2.04 6.36 9.54
C LEU A 54 -0.86 7.35 9.47
N LEU A 55 -1.15 8.61 9.12
CA LEU A 55 -0.17 9.70 9.08
C LEU A 55 0.41 9.98 10.47
N GLN A 56 -0.43 10.00 11.49
CA GLN A 56 0.03 10.12 12.87
C GLN A 56 0.94 8.94 13.25
N CYS A 57 0.53 7.71 12.95
CA CYS A 57 1.30 6.50 13.30
C CYS A 57 2.68 6.48 12.62
N ILE A 58 2.75 6.80 11.32
CA ILE A 58 4.03 6.79 10.60
C ILE A 58 4.95 7.93 11.04
N ASN A 59 4.40 9.10 11.39
CA ASN A 59 5.16 10.23 11.93
C ASN A 59 5.67 9.95 13.36
N GLU A 60 4.92 9.21 14.18
CA GLU A 60 5.36 8.82 15.51
C GLU A 60 6.53 7.84 15.48
N ASN A 61 6.43 6.80 14.64
CA ASN A 61 7.51 5.83 14.45
C ASN A 61 7.35 5.04 13.14
N SER A 62 7.92 5.57 12.05
CA SER A 62 7.82 4.97 10.71
C SER A 62 8.36 3.54 10.64
N GLN A 63 9.51 3.26 11.25
CA GLN A 63 10.10 1.92 11.25
C GLN A 63 9.19 0.91 11.95
N LYS A 64 8.63 1.28 13.10
CA LYS A 64 7.68 0.42 13.82
C LYS A 64 6.40 0.23 13.01
N PHE A 65 5.85 1.31 12.45
CA PHE A 65 4.65 1.27 11.63
C PHE A 65 4.78 0.29 10.46
N LEU A 66 5.85 0.41 9.66
CA LEU A 66 6.09 -0.46 8.52
C LEU A 66 6.38 -1.90 8.94
N HIS A 67 7.16 -2.10 10.01
CA HIS A 67 7.39 -3.43 10.57
C HIS A 67 6.09 -4.11 10.99
N ASP A 68 5.24 -3.40 11.74
CA ASP A 68 3.97 -3.93 12.22
C ASP A 68 3.05 -4.28 11.04
N TYR A 69 2.97 -3.42 10.01
CA TYR A 69 2.25 -3.72 8.77
C TYR A 69 2.74 -5.02 8.10
N PHE A 70 4.05 -5.22 7.97
CA PHE A 70 4.58 -6.47 7.40
C PHE A 70 4.26 -7.71 8.24
N VAL A 71 4.22 -7.57 9.56
CA VAL A 71 3.79 -8.65 10.46
C VAL A 71 2.31 -8.93 10.27
N GLU A 72 1.47 -7.91 10.14
CA GLU A 72 0.03 -8.06 9.88
C GLU A 72 -0.22 -8.86 8.59
N LEU A 73 0.46 -8.53 7.48
CA LEU A 73 0.36 -9.28 6.22
C LEU A 73 0.68 -10.77 6.39
N ASP A 74 1.73 -11.09 7.14
CA ASP A 74 2.23 -12.47 7.32
C ASP A 74 1.27 -13.34 8.16
N VAL A 75 0.57 -12.73 9.14
CA VAL A 75 -0.28 -13.44 10.11
C VAL A 75 -1.78 -13.37 9.81
N CYS A 76 -2.22 -12.52 8.88
CA CYS A 76 -3.63 -12.29 8.59
C CYS A 76 -4.34 -13.51 7.98
N GLY A 77 -3.61 -14.46 7.39
CA GLY A 77 -4.20 -15.66 6.78
C GLY A 77 -5.12 -15.34 5.60
N LEU A 78 -4.65 -14.45 4.72
CA LEU A 78 -5.37 -13.98 3.53
C LEU A 78 -5.67 -15.12 2.54
N SER A 79 -6.76 -14.96 1.78
CA SER A 79 -7.04 -15.79 0.61
C SER A 79 -6.20 -15.34 -0.57
N GLU A 80 -5.93 -16.20 -1.56
CA GLU A 80 -5.20 -15.80 -2.77
C GLU A 80 -5.86 -14.61 -3.49
N VAL A 81 -7.19 -14.51 -3.44
CA VAL A 81 -7.93 -13.36 -4.01
C VAL A 81 -7.61 -12.07 -3.26
N ASP A 82 -7.52 -12.12 -1.94
CA ASP A 82 -7.19 -10.94 -1.14
C ASP A 82 -5.70 -10.58 -1.25
N GLU A 83 -4.82 -11.57 -1.33
CA GLU A 83 -3.40 -11.35 -1.58
C GLU A 83 -3.15 -10.72 -2.95
N LEU A 84 -3.91 -11.13 -3.99
CA LEU A 84 -3.86 -10.51 -5.30
C LEU A 84 -4.26 -9.03 -5.23
N LYS A 85 -5.34 -8.69 -4.50
CA LYS A 85 -5.74 -7.28 -4.31
C LYS A 85 -4.67 -6.45 -3.60
N ILE A 86 -3.96 -7.02 -2.62
CA ILE A 86 -2.83 -6.33 -1.97
C ILE A 86 -1.73 -6.03 -2.99
N ILE A 87 -1.45 -6.95 -3.91
CA ILE A 87 -0.47 -6.76 -4.98
C ILE A 87 -0.92 -5.67 -5.96
N GLU A 88 -2.16 -5.73 -6.41
CA GLU A 88 -2.77 -4.74 -7.32
C GLU A 88 -2.68 -3.34 -6.70
N VAL A 89 -3.16 -3.17 -5.46
CA VAL A 89 -3.09 -1.88 -4.75
C VAL A 89 -1.67 -1.37 -4.61
N ALA A 90 -0.72 -2.24 -4.25
CA ALA A 90 0.66 -1.83 -4.08
C ALA A 90 1.27 -1.32 -5.40
N ILE A 91 1.08 -2.08 -6.50
CA ILE A 91 1.64 -1.72 -7.81
C ILE A 91 0.94 -0.49 -8.40
N ASP A 92 -0.39 -0.41 -8.30
CA ASP A 92 -1.14 0.73 -8.81
C ASP A 92 -0.74 2.03 -8.08
N THR A 93 -0.50 1.93 -6.77
CA THR A 93 -0.01 3.06 -5.97
C THR A 93 1.39 3.50 -6.42
N ILE A 94 2.34 2.58 -6.53
CA ILE A 94 3.72 2.86 -6.97
C ILE A 94 3.76 3.43 -8.41
N ARG A 95 2.75 3.13 -9.24
CA ARG A 95 2.67 3.64 -10.61
C ARG A 95 1.94 4.98 -10.71
N ALA A 96 1.35 5.49 -9.64
CA ALA A 96 0.42 6.62 -9.68
C ALA A 96 1.07 7.94 -10.14
N ASP A 97 2.33 8.16 -9.78
CA ASP A 97 3.11 9.37 -10.08
C ASP A 97 3.97 9.24 -11.36
N GLU A 98 3.84 8.13 -12.08
CA GLU A 98 4.63 7.74 -13.26
C GLU A 98 6.16 7.66 -13.02
N LYS A 99 6.62 7.64 -11.77
CA LYS A 99 8.04 7.69 -11.40
C LYS A 99 8.39 6.64 -10.35
N ILE A 100 8.59 5.43 -10.83
CA ILE A 100 8.99 4.28 -10.00
C ILE A 100 10.42 4.44 -9.46
N GLU A 101 10.54 4.52 -8.14
CA GLU A 101 11.80 4.54 -7.41
C GLU A 101 12.26 3.14 -6.98
N TYR A 102 13.57 2.99 -6.80
CA TYR A 102 14.15 1.71 -6.37
C TYR A 102 13.75 1.33 -4.93
N SER A 103 13.52 2.32 -4.06
CA SER A 103 12.98 2.17 -2.70
C SER A 103 11.59 1.52 -2.72
N GLU A 104 10.72 1.95 -3.63
CA GLU A 104 9.37 1.41 -3.80
C GLU A 104 9.38 -0.02 -4.31
N ILE A 105 10.23 -0.33 -5.29
CA ILE A 105 10.44 -1.71 -5.75
C ILE A 105 10.93 -2.61 -4.61
N LYS A 106 11.88 -2.13 -3.79
CA LYS A 106 12.34 -2.87 -2.61
C LYS A 106 11.20 -3.09 -1.60
N PHE A 107 10.40 -2.06 -1.36
CA PHE A 107 9.24 -2.12 -0.46
C PHE A 107 8.22 -3.15 -0.95
N PHE A 108 7.85 -3.10 -2.22
CA PHE A 108 6.98 -4.08 -2.86
C PHE A 108 7.54 -5.50 -2.75
N LYS A 109 8.83 -5.72 -2.97
CA LYS A 109 9.46 -7.04 -2.83
C LYS A 109 9.32 -7.59 -1.41
N ILE A 110 9.30 -6.73 -0.39
CA ILE A 110 9.03 -7.14 1.00
C ILE A 110 7.56 -7.52 1.15
N ILE A 111 6.60 -6.70 0.69
CA ILE A 111 5.17 -7.03 0.69
C ILE A 111 4.94 -8.39 0.04
N ARG A 112 5.43 -8.55 -1.20
CA ARG A 112 5.31 -9.78 -1.99
C ARG A 112 5.85 -11.01 -1.25
N SER A 113 6.90 -10.86 -0.44
CA SER A 113 7.48 -11.96 0.34
C SER A 113 6.62 -12.43 1.51
N LYS A 114 5.62 -11.64 1.92
CA LYS A 114 4.65 -12.01 2.98
C LYS A 114 3.42 -12.75 2.44
N LEU A 115 3.22 -12.73 1.13
CA LEU A 115 2.05 -13.30 0.46
C LEU A 115 2.37 -14.68 -0.13
N ARG A 116 1.39 -15.57 -0.13
CA ARG A 116 1.53 -16.98 -0.50
C ARG A 116 1.19 -17.27 -1.96
N ILE A 117 0.33 -16.47 -2.58
CA ILE A 117 -0.01 -16.51 -4.00
C ILE A 117 1.28 -16.57 -4.82
N ASP A 118 1.34 -17.45 -5.82
CA ASP A 118 2.55 -17.65 -6.61
C ASP A 118 2.65 -16.65 -7.78
N ASN A 119 3.85 -16.51 -8.34
CA ASN A 119 4.07 -15.56 -9.44
C ASN A 119 3.29 -15.93 -10.71
N ASP A 120 3.11 -17.21 -11.01
CA ASP A 120 2.45 -17.64 -12.24
C ASP A 120 0.95 -17.31 -12.19
N SER A 121 0.32 -17.48 -11.02
CA SER A 121 -1.06 -17.08 -10.77
C SER A 121 -1.27 -15.57 -10.92
N ILE A 122 -0.34 -14.75 -10.45
CA ILE A 122 -0.41 -13.29 -10.63
C ILE A 122 -0.25 -12.93 -12.11
N LEU A 123 0.79 -13.46 -12.77
CA LEU A 123 1.11 -13.15 -14.17
C LEU A 123 0.07 -13.68 -15.17
N ALA A 124 -0.73 -14.68 -14.79
CA ALA A 124 -1.84 -15.14 -15.61
C ALA A 124 -2.95 -14.08 -15.73
N ILE A 125 -3.10 -13.20 -14.74
CA ILE A 125 -4.10 -12.13 -14.70
C ILE A 125 -3.47 -10.81 -15.14
N HIS A 126 -2.27 -10.51 -14.63
CA HIS A 126 -1.51 -9.28 -14.89
C HIS A 126 -0.12 -9.58 -15.45
N PRO A 127 0.00 -9.91 -16.76
CA PRO A 127 1.29 -10.19 -17.38
C PRO A 127 2.27 -9.01 -17.30
N ASP A 128 1.76 -7.77 -17.20
CA ASP A 128 2.54 -6.54 -17.11
C ASP A 128 3.20 -6.30 -15.74
N TYR A 129 2.96 -7.17 -14.75
CA TYR A 129 3.60 -7.11 -13.43
C TYR A 129 4.97 -7.84 -13.39
N GLU A 130 5.45 -8.36 -14.53
CA GLU A 130 6.71 -9.12 -14.63
C GLU A 130 7.90 -8.37 -14.02
N GLU A 131 8.03 -7.07 -14.25
CA GLU A 131 9.13 -6.24 -13.73
C GLU A 131 9.19 -6.23 -12.19
N PHE A 132 8.03 -6.17 -11.54
CA PHE A 132 7.91 -6.17 -10.08
C PHE A 132 8.17 -7.57 -9.49
N LEU A 133 7.80 -8.62 -10.23
CA LEU A 133 7.90 -10.01 -9.81
C LEU A 133 9.24 -10.68 -10.16
N ALA A 134 10.06 -10.02 -10.97
CA ALA A 134 11.38 -10.49 -11.39
C ALA A 134 12.26 -10.80 -10.16
N GLN A 135 12.74 -12.05 -10.10
CA GLN A 135 13.48 -12.56 -8.96
C GLN A 135 14.95 -12.13 -9.03
N ASP A 136 15.42 -11.39 -8.03
CA ASP A 136 16.85 -11.12 -7.83
C ASP A 136 17.57 -12.27 -7.09
N ILE A 137 17.09 -13.52 -7.20
CA ILE A 137 17.53 -14.77 -6.51
C ILE A 137 16.78 -15.01 -5.17
N LYS A 138 15.84 -15.97 -5.16
CA LYS A 138 14.98 -16.29 -4.00
C LYS A 138 15.58 -17.32 -3.03
N ASN A 139 15.64 -16.96 -1.76
CA ASN A 139 15.63 -17.85 -0.59
C ASN A 139 14.99 -17.03 0.56
N ASP A 140 14.26 -17.64 1.50
CA ASP A 140 13.67 -16.95 2.67
C ASP A 140 14.69 -16.08 3.43
N SER A 141 15.95 -16.53 3.46
CA SER A 141 17.06 -15.76 4.02
C SER A 141 17.35 -14.44 3.28
N TYR A 142 17.06 -14.36 1.98
CA TYR A 142 17.18 -13.13 1.19
C TYR A 142 16.07 -12.15 1.53
N SER A 143 14.80 -12.59 1.62
CA SER A 143 13.68 -11.69 1.95
C SER A 143 13.81 -11.08 3.35
N GLN A 144 14.25 -11.86 4.33
CA GLN A 144 14.54 -11.35 5.68
C GLN A 144 15.70 -10.35 5.67
N ARG A 145 16.77 -10.63 4.90
CA ARG A 145 17.89 -9.69 4.75
C ARG A 145 17.47 -8.41 4.04
N LEU A 146 16.64 -8.51 3.00
CA LEU A 146 16.10 -7.37 2.28
C LEU A 146 15.26 -6.48 3.19
N GLN A 147 14.35 -7.08 3.98
CA GLN A 147 13.57 -6.34 4.96
C GLN A 147 14.47 -5.67 6.01
N ASN A 148 15.46 -6.38 6.55
CA ASN A 148 16.38 -5.80 7.55
C ASN A 148 17.24 -4.67 6.97
N ASP A 149 17.78 -4.84 5.76
CA ASP A 149 18.55 -3.82 5.03
C ASP A 149 17.69 -2.57 4.82
N TYR A 150 16.49 -2.75 4.27
CA TYR A 150 15.54 -1.68 4.04
C TYR A 150 15.14 -0.97 5.34
N MET A 151 14.75 -1.71 6.40
CA MET A 151 14.38 -1.13 7.70
C MET A 151 15.55 -0.40 8.38
N SER A 152 16.80 -0.82 8.14
CA SER A 152 17.98 -0.16 8.73
C SER A 152 18.38 1.14 8.02
N THR A 153 17.94 1.33 6.78
CA THR A 153 18.33 2.45 5.93
C THR A 153 17.20 3.45 5.71
N ILE A 154 15.95 3.02 5.82
CA ILE A 154 14.79 3.89 5.67
C ILE A 154 14.81 5.03 6.69
N THR A 155 14.71 6.25 6.17
CA THR A 155 14.55 7.48 6.94
C THR A 155 13.47 8.30 6.25
N LEU A 156 12.25 8.24 6.78
CA LEU A 156 11.14 9.03 6.26
C LEU A 156 11.11 10.41 6.93
N PRO A 157 10.73 11.47 6.20
CA PRO A 157 10.49 12.77 6.81
C PRO A 157 9.26 12.71 7.73
N ILE A 158 9.11 13.75 8.55
CA ILE A 158 7.81 14.03 9.16
C ILE A 158 6.95 14.65 8.07
N PHE A 159 5.86 13.97 7.75
CA PHE A 159 4.88 14.44 6.78
C PHE A 159 4.02 15.50 7.47
N THR A 160 4.03 16.72 6.95
CA THR A 160 3.19 17.83 7.40
C THR A 160 2.36 18.36 6.23
N ASP A 161 1.29 19.08 6.56
CA ASP A 161 0.50 19.86 5.59
C ASP A 161 -0.22 19.04 4.51
N ILE A 162 -0.51 17.77 4.78
CA ILE A 162 -1.37 16.94 3.93
C ILE A 162 -2.84 17.20 4.29
N ASP A 163 -3.63 17.71 3.34
CA ASP A 163 -5.05 17.99 3.54
C ASP A 163 -5.94 16.80 3.14
N PHE A 164 -6.08 15.82 4.04
CA PHE A 164 -7.03 14.72 3.85
C PHE A 164 -8.50 15.15 3.96
N VAL A 165 -8.80 16.33 4.52
CA VAL A 165 -10.18 16.83 4.61
C VAL A 165 -10.71 17.25 3.23
N SER A 166 -9.84 17.76 2.36
CA SER A 166 -10.17 18.03 0.95
C SER A 166 -10.66 16.77 0.23
N ILE A 167 -10.07 15.61 0.56
CA ILE A 167 -10.43 14.31 -0.01
C ILE A 167 -11.87 13.95 0.33
N GLN A 168 -12.29 14.12 1.59
CA GLN A 168 -13.66 13.83 2.01
C GLN A 168 -14.71 14.76 1.39
N LYS A 169 -14.35 16.02 1.08
CA LYS A 169 -15.27 16.96 0.42
C LYS A 169 -15.55 16.57 -1.03
N ASP A 170 -14.52 16.14 -1.75
CA ASP A 170 -14.69 15.65 -3.12
C ASP A 170 -15.49 14.36 -3.17
N ILE A 171 -15.28 13.45 -2.20
CA ILE A 171 -16.09 12.23 -2.01
C ILE A 171 -17.58 12.56 -1.91
N ASN A 172 -17.94 13.58 -1.12
CA ASN A 172 -19.33 13.96 -0.86
C ASN A 172 -19.97 14.82 -1.98
N GLN A 173 -19.20 15.32 -2.95
CA GLN A 173 -19.69 16.21 -4.02
C GLN A 173 -19.95 15.49 -5.36
N GLY A 174 -19.64 14.19 -5.47
CA GLY A 174 -19.86 13.39 -6.68
C GLY A 174 -21.32 13.02 -7.00
N ASP A 175 -22.27 13.29 -6.09
CA ASP A 175 -23.69 12.89 -6.22
C ASP A 175 -24.63 13.99 -6.75
N GLU A 176 -24.12 15.14 -7.18
CA GLU A 176 -24.92 16.14 -7.91
C GLU A 176 -24.63 16.08 -9.43
N GLN A 177 -25.13 15.04 -10.10
CA GLN A 177 -25.34 15.14 -11.56
C GLN A 177 -26.49 16.13 -11.85
N PRO A 178 -26.29 17.16 -12.68
CA PRO A 178 -27.38 18.02 -13.11
C PRO A 178 -28.33 17.21 -14.00
N ARG A 179 -29.63 17.35 -13.70
CA ARG A 179 -30.76 16.70 -14.39
C ARG A 179 -30.86 17.05 -15.87
#